data_AF-A0A7V9V2S5-F1
#
_entry.id   AF-A0A7V9V2S5-F1
#
_cell.length_a   1.000
_cell.length_b   1.000
_cell.length_c   1.000
_cell.angle_alpha   90.00
_cell.angle_beta   90.00
_cell.angle_gamma   90.00
#
_symmetry.space_group_name_H-M   'P 1'
#
loop_
_entity.id
_entity.type
_entity.pdbx_description
1 polymer ?
#
loop_
_entity_poly.entity_id
_entity_poly.type
_entity_poly.pdbx_seq_one_letter_code
_entity_poly.pdbx_strand_id
1 'polypeptide(L)'
;MPRDPQGSEKPGEPHKTVRNGNGNGRGSADRSGGKVTDNRLTGLPQDVGRTLPHSVEAEQGVLGSMLISPRDIIAECVEKISEEYFYVPAHQTIYTVLVELWNAGQGIDLITFTQTLRDRNVLDAVGGAAFVTSLYT
;
A
#
# COMPACT_ATOMS: atom_id res chain seq x y z
N MET A 1 12.62 -52.10 20.49
CA MET A 1 13.72 -52.47 19.56
C MET A 1 14.44 -51.20 19.15
N PRO A 2 15.75 -51.03 19.43
CA PRO A 2 16.52 -49.89 18.92
C PRO A 2 17.66 -50.32 17.99
N ARG A 3 17.75 -49.66 16.82
CA ARG A 3 18.85 -49.49 15.84
C ARG A 3 18.15 -49.01 14.55
N ASP A 4 18.46 -47.86 13.97
CA ASP A 4 19.72 -47.58 13.28
C ASP A 4 20.25 -46.13 13.44
N PRO A 5 21.58 -45.91 13.38
CA PRO A 5 22.21 -44.60 13.29
C PRO A 5 22.85 -44.31 11.91
N GLN A 6 23.12 -43.02 11.67
CA GLN A 6 24.02 -42.40 10.66
C GLN A 6 23.49 -42.39 9.21
N GLY A 7 23.54 -41.29 8.44
CA GLY A 7 24.55 -40.23 8.35
C GLY A 7 25.27 -40.36 7.00
N SER A 8 25.00 -39.46 6.04
CA SER A 8 25.86 -39.26 4.86
C SER A 8 25.70 -37.85 4.29
N GLU A 9 26.68 -36.99 4.60
CA GLU A 9 27.07 -35.84 3.79
C GLU A 9 27.46 -36.29 2.38
N LYS A 10 27.32 -35.40 1.37
CA LYS A 10 28.42 -34.97 0.47
C LYS A 10 27.97 -33.83 -0.50
N PRO A 11 28.93 -33.08 -1.08
CA PRO A 11 28.87 -31.61 -1.26
C PRO A 11 29.01 -31.12 -2.72
N GLY A 12 28.89 -29.80 -2.95
CA GLY A 12 29.57 -29.11 -4.08
C GLY A 12 28.85 -27.94 -4.75
N GLU A 13 29.19 -26.70 -4.37
CA GLU A 13 29.33 -25.55 -5.29
C GLU A 13 30.69 -25.65 -6.04
N PRO A 14 31.11 -24.77 -6.99
CA PRO A 14 30.46 -23.62 -7.66
C PRO A 14 30.63 -23.63 -9.21
N HIS A 15 30.10 -22.65 -9.96
CA HIS A 15 30.82 -22.14 -11.15
C HIS A 15 30.45 -20.72 -11.58
N LYS A 16 31.47 -20.03 -12.07
CA LYS A 16 31.67 -18.58 -12.26
C LYS A 16 31.20 -18.05 -13.62
N THR A 17 30.88 -16.74 -13.62
CA THR A 17 31.27 -15.69 -14.59
C THR A 17 30.92 -15.87 -16.07
N VAL A 18 30.26 -14.86 -16.67
CA VAL A 18 30.75 -14.17 -17.88
C VAL A 18 30.22 -12.72 -17.90
N ARG A 19 31.18 -11.81 -18.11
CA ARG A 19 31.11 -10.36 -18.28
C ARG A 19 30.99 -10.09 -19.78
N ASN A 20 30.08 -9.22 -20.22
CA ASN A 20 30.14 -8.69 -21.58
C ASN A 20 30.15 -7.15 -21.55
N GLY A 21 31.28 -6.59 -21.99
CA GLY A 21 31.47 -5.16 -22.17
C GLY A 21 31.05 -4.75 -23.58
N ASN A 22 30.53 -3.54 -23.72
CA ASN A 22 30.36 -2.90 -25.02
C ASN A 22 30.95 -1.49 -24.96
N GLY A 23 32.10 -1.32 -25.63
CA GLY A 23 32.74 -0.04 -25.83
C GLY A 23 32.46 0.48 -27.23
N ASN A 24 32.08 1.75 -27.33
CA ASN A 24 32.09 2.57 -28.54
C ASN A 24 32.26 4.00 -28.02
N GLY A 25 33.19 4.85 -28.46
CA GLY A 25 33.86 4.97 -29.73
C GLY A 25 33.98 6.48 -29.94
N ARG A 26 35.20 7.00 -29.88
CA ARG A 26 35.53 8.44 -29.87
C ARG A 26 35.29 9.03 -31.27
N GLY A 27 34.71 10.23 -31.33
CA GLY A 27 34.64 11.06 -32.53
C GLY A 27 34.72 12.54 -32.16
N SER A 28 35.80 13.19 -32.61
CA SER A 28 36.16 14.58 -32.31
C SER A 28 35.58 15.58 -33.31
N ALA A 29 35.39 16.80 -32.81
CA ALA A 29 35.50 18.11 -33.48
C ALA A 29 34.52 18.46 -34.63
N ASP A 30 33.84 19.61 -34.53
CA ASP A 30 34.32 20.90 -35.08
C ASP A 30 33.17 21.95 -35.20
N ARG A 31 33.47 23.17 -34.70
CA ARG A 31 33.02 24.51 -35.14
C ARG A 31 31.55 24.99 -35.10
N SER A 32 31.43 26.12 -34.38
CA SER A 32 30.83 27.40 -34.83
C SER A 32 29.31 27.61 -34.77
N GLY A 33 28.91 28.34 -33.71
CA GLY A 33 28.35 29.69 -33.81
C GLY A 33 27.10 29.91 -34.67
N GLY A 34 25.95 30.02 -33.99
CA GLY A 34 24.72 30.58 -34.57
C GLY A 34 23.59 30.63 -33.55
N LYS A 35 23.50 31.73 -32.80
CA LYS A 35 22.32 32.06 -31.96
C LYS A 35 21.18 32.51 -32.88
N VAL A 36 20.19 31.65 -33.09
CA VAL A 36 18.81 32.03 -33.38
C VAL A 36 17.92 31.11 -32.55
N THR A 37 17.51 31.58 -31.37
CA THR A 37 16.58 30.86 -30.50
C THR A 37 15.18 30.98 -31.11
N ASP A 38 14.81 29.98 -31.90
CA ASP A 38 13.42 29.75 -32.30
C ASP A 38 12.62 29.44 -31.03
N ASN A 39 11.78 30.39 -30.60
CA ASN A 39 10.95 30.27 -29.41
C ASN A 39 9.74 29.37 -29.68
N ARG A 40 9.97 28.10 -30.00
CA ARG A 40 8.91 27.08 -30.11
C ARG A 40 9.40 25.72 -29.64
N LEU A 41 8.73 25.26 -28.57
CA LEU A 41 8.71 23.90 -27.98
C LEU A 41 9.85 23.57 -27.02
N THR A 42 9.55 23.46 -25.72
CA THR A 42 9.82 22.27 -24.88
C THR A 42 9.27 22.47 -23.47
N GLY A 43 8.48 21.50 -22.99
CA GLY A 43 7.71 21.57 -21.76
C GLY A 43 8.53 21.79 -20.49
N LEU A 44 7.95 22.56 -19.58
CA LEU A 44 8.26 22.42 -18.17
C LEU A 44 7.52 21.17 -17.66
N PRO A 45 8.14 20.40 -16.76
CA PRO A 45 7.61 19.11 -16.34
C PRO A 45 6.18 19.28 -15.86
N GLN A 46 5.30 18.45 -16.42
CA GLN A 46 4.10 17.99 -15.72
C GLN A 46 4.50 17.74 -14.25
N ASP A 47 3.63 18.08 -13.30
CA ASP A 47 3.77 17.79 -11.87
C ASP A 47 3.73 16.25 -11.63
N VAL A 48 4.69 15.54 -12.23
CA VAL A 48 4.87 14.09 -12.23
C VAL A 48 5.68 13.77 -11.00
N GLY A 49 5.01 13.80 -9.87
CA GLY A 49 5.62 13.43 -8.59
C GLY A 49 4.87 13.95 -7.37
N ARG A 50 3.94 14.89 -7.52
CA ARG A 50 3.13 15.34 -6.38
C ARG A 50 1.98 14.35 -6.18
N THR A 51 2.17 13.43 -5.24
CA THR A 51 1.07 12.62 -4.70
C THR A 51 -0.06 13.56 -4.28
N LEU A 52 -1.31 13.18 -4.57
CA LEU A 52 -2.48 13.95 -4.14
C LEU A 52 -2.35 14.28 -2.64
N PRO A 53 -2.74 15.48 -2.20
CA PRO A 53 -2.79 15.79 -0.78
C PRO A 53 -3.63 14.74 -0.05
N HIS A 54 -3.02 14.04 0.91
CA HIS A 54 -3.65 13.00 1.73
C HIS A 54 -3.18 13.15 3.18
N SER A 55 -3.97 12.63 4.13
CA SER A 55 -3.59 12.55 5.55
C SER A 55 -4.01 11.20 6.10
N VAL A 56 -3.01 10.37 6.44
CA VAL A 56 -3.20 9.04 7.01
C VAL A 56 -3.85 9.15 8.39
N GLU A 57 -3.45 10.16 9.17
CA GLU A 57 -3.98 10.43 10.51
C GLU A 57 -5.46 10.83 10.45
N ALA A 58 -5.86 11.63 9.47
CA ALA A 58 -7.26 12.00 9.28
C ALA A 58 -8.12 10.77 8.92
N GLU A 59 -7.62 9.91 8.02
CA GLU A 59 -8.29 8.65 7.68
C GLU A 59 -8.46 7.75 8.91
N GLN A 60 -7.38 7.54 9.68
CA GLN A 60 -7.45 6.76 10.92
C GLN A 60 -8.42 7.37 11.93
N GLY A 61 -8.46 8.70 12.05
CA GLY A 61 -9.41 9.40 12.92
C GLY A 61 -10.87 9.16 12.53
N VAL A 62 -11.18 9.12 11.23
CA VAL A 62 -12.53 8.78 10.74
C VAL A 62 -12.88 7.33 11.08
N LEU A 63 -12.00 6.38 10.76
CA LEU A 63 -12.23 4.96 11.04
C LEU A 63 -12.35 4.68 12.54
N GLY A 64 -11.48 5.29 13.35
CA GLY A 64 -11.53 5.18 14.81
C GLY A 64 -12.84 5.73 15.37
N SER A 65 -13.32 6.86 14.86
CA SER A 65 -14.61 7.43 15.26
C SER A 65 -15.78 6.50 14.91
N MET A 66 -15.76 5.88 13.72
CA MET A 66 -16.75 4.87 13.32
C MET A 66 -16.72 3.62 14.21
N LEU A 67 -15.55 3.24 14.72
CA LEU A 67 -15.37 2.09 15.60
C LEU A 67 -15.77 2.37 17.06
N ILE A 68 -15.56 3.59 17.54
CA ILE A 68 -15.91 4.04 18.91
C ILE A 68 -17.42 4.27 19.06
N SER A 69 -18.03 4.94 18.09
CA SER A 69 -19.47 5.27 18.11
C SER A 69 -20.16 4.87 16.80
N PRO A 70 -20.28 3.55 16.51
CA PRO A 70 -20.75 3.08 15.20
C PRO A 70 -22.12 3.62 14.81
N ARG A 71 -23.05 3.69 15.76
CA ARG A 71 -24.44 4.07 15.48
C ARG A 71 -24.60 5.50 14.96
N ASP A 72 -23.91 6.44 15.59
CA ASP A 72 -24.07 7.85 15.28
C ASP A 72 -23.11 8.27 14.17
N ILE A 73 -21.87 7.78 14.21
CA ILE A 73 -20.81 8.21 13.30
C ILE A 73 -20.93 7.54 11.93
N ILE A 74 -21.23 6.24 11.85
CA ILE A 74 -21.37 5.59 10.54
C ILE A 74 -22.54 6.18 9.77
N ALA A 75 -23.67 6.46 10.44
CA ALA A 75 -24.81 7.13 9.85
C ALA A 75 -24.45 8.49 9.24
N GLU A 76 -23.63 9.29 9.92
CA GLU A 76 -23.15 10.57 9.37
C GLU A 76 -22.13 10.38 8.23
N CYS A 77 -21.21 9.41 8.37
CA CYS A 77 -20.16 9.18 7.38
C CYS A 77 -20.71 8.70 6.04
N VAL A 78 -21.70 7.81 6.01
CA VAL A 78 -22.26 7.28 4.75
C VAL A 78 -22.96 8.35 3.90
N GLU A 79 -23.35 9.48 4.49
CA GLU A 79 -23.93 10.61 3.75
C GLU A 79 -22.88 11.51 3.09
N LYS A 80 -21.63 11.49 3.58
CA LYS A 80 -20.60 12.49 3.26
C LYS A 80 -19.30 11.92 2.68
N ILE A 81 -19.01 10.66 2.98
CA ILE A 81 -17.73 10.00 2.70
C ILE A 81 -17.99 8.77 1.86
N SER A 82 -17.25 8.64 0.76
CA SER A 82 -17.19 7.43 -0.05
C SER A 82 -15.90 6.67 0.24
N GLU A 83 -15.91 5.34 0.07
CA GLU A 83 -14.72 4.49 0.26
C GLU A 83 -13.52 4.94 -0.60
N GLU A 84 -13.77 5.43 -1.80
CA GLU A 84 -12.76 5.96 -2.73
C GLU A 84 -12.00 7.21 -2.22
N TYR A 85 -12.46 7.85 -1.15
CA TYR A 85 -11.79 9.01 -0.56
C TYR A 85 -10.61 8.63 0.34
N PHE A 86 -10.54 7.38 0.78
CA PHE A 86 -9.39 6.90 1.54
C PHE A 86 -8.23 6.63 0.58
N TYR A 87 -7.06 7.21 0.85
CA TYR A 87 -5.87 6.99 0.04
C TYR A 87 -5.23 5.64 0.32
N VAL A 88 -5.29 5.15 1.57
CA VAL A 88 -4.70 3.88 1.97
C VAL A 88 -5.68 2.73 1.67
N PRO A 89 -5.30 1.72 0.85
CA PRO A 89 -6.20 0.60 0.51
C PRO A 89 -6.70 -0.21 1.72
N ALA A 90 -5.87 -0.33 2.76
CA ALA A 90 -6.27 -0.94 4.02
C ALA A 90 -7.43 -0.17 4.68
N HIS A 91 -7.38 1.17 4.65
CA HIS A 91 -8.41 2.03 5.21
C HIS A 91 -9.71 1.98 4.39
N GLN A 92 -9.60 1.96 3.06
CA GLN A 92 -10.75 1.71 2.17
C GLN A 92 -11.46 0.41 2.58
N THR A 93 -10.70 -0.68 2.70
CA THR A 93 -11.23 -2.00 3.08
C THR A 93 -11.93 -1.97 4.45
N ILE A 94 -11.33 -1.32 5.44
CA ILE A 94 -11.92 -1.17 6.78
C ILE A 94 -13.25 -0.40 6.69
N TYR A 95 -13.28 0.73 5.99
CA TYR A 95 -14.48 1.52 5.80
C TYR A 95 -15.59 0.70 5.13
N THR A 96 -15.29 0.02 4.02
CA THR A 96 -16.26 -0.82 3.30
C THR A 96 -16.86 -1.89 4.21
N VAL A 97 -16.04 -2.61 4.98
CA VAL A 97 -16.54 -3.65 5.91
C VAL A 97 -17.41 -3.05 7.02
N LEU A 98 -17.07 -1.87 7.56
CA LEU A 98 -17.89 -1.18 8.56
C LEU A 98 -19.26 -0.80 8.00
N VAL A 99 -19.30 -0.23 6.79
CA VAL A 99 -20.55 0.14 6.12
C VAL A 99 -21.39 -1.08 5.79
N GLU A 100 -20.77 -2.20 5.38
CA GLU A 100 -21.50 -3.44 5.13
C GLU A 100 -22.12 -4.03 6.40
N LEU A 101 -21.37 -4.08 7.51
CA LEU A 101 -21.89 -4.53 8.80
C LEU A 101 -23.04 -3.64 9.27
N TRP A 102 -22.89 -2.32 9.11
CA TRP A 102 -23.92 -1.35 9.41
C TRP A 102 -25.19 -1.58 8.59
N ASN A 103 -25.07 -1.74 7.27
CA ASN A 103 -26.18 -2.00 6.37
C ASN A 103 -26.86 -3.36 6.64
N ALA A 104 -26.11 -4.34 7.14
CA ALA A 104 -26.63 -5.63 7.57
C ALA A 104 -27.28 -5.59 8.97
N GLY A 105 -27.31 -4.43 9.64
CA GLY A 105 -27.82 -4.27 11.00
C GLY A 105 -27.04 -5.08 12.03
N GLN A 106 -25.79 -5.42 11.74
CA GLN A 106 -24.91 -6.18 12.64
C GLN A 106 -24.31 -5.25 13.69
N GLY A 107 -24.11 -5.77 14.90
CA GLY A 107 -23.36 -5.07 15.93
C GLY A 107 -21.91 -4.86 15.49
N ILE A 108 -21.39 -3.65 15.70
CA ILE A 108 -19.99 -3.31 15.41
C ILE A 108 -19.29 -3.06 16.75
N ASP A 109 -18.33 -3.92 17.06
CA ASP A 109 -17.41 -3.80 18.19
C ASP A 109 -16.07 -4.43 17.78
N LEU A 110 -15.00 -4.17 18.55
CA LEU A 110 -13.64 -4.61 18.20
C LEU A 110 -13.54 -6.12 17.94
N ILE A 111 -14.21 -6.94 18.76
CA ILE A 111 -14.13 -8.40 18.65
C ILE A 111 -14.87 -8.85 17.39
N THR A 112 -16.12 -8.41 17.23
CA THR A 112 -16.95 -8.77 16.07
C THR A 112 -16.33 -8.29 14.75
N PHE A 113 -15.79 -7.07 14.74
CA PHE A 113 -15.15 -6.51 13.56
C PHE A 113 -13.87 -7.26 13.19
N THR A 114 -12.99 -7.52 14.17
CA THR A 114 -11.75 -8.29 13.93
C THR A 114 -12.06 -9.70 13.44
N GLN A 115 -13.08 -10.35 13.99
CA GLN A 115 -13.51 -11.67 13.54
C GLN A 115 -14.06 -11.63 12.11
N THR A 116 -14.87 -10.62 11.77
CA THR A 116 -15.38 -10.41 10.41
C THR A 116 -14.25 -10.27 9.40
N LEU A 117 -13.22 -9.48 9.72
CA LEU A 117 -12.04 -9.32 8.85
C LEU A 117 -11.27 -10.64 8.67
N ARG A 118 -11.18 -11.45 9.74
CA ARG A 118 -10.54 -12.77 9.71
C ARG A 118 -11.31 -13.75 8.83
N ASP A 119 -12.62 -13.83 9.01
CA ASP A 119 -13.50 -14.75 8.28
C ASP A 119 -13.52 -14.44 6.77
N ARG A 120 -13.34 -13.16 6.42
CA ARG A 120 -13.20 -12.68 5.04
C ARG A 120 -11.78 -12.80 4.49
N ASN A 121 -10.83 -13.27 5.28
CA ASN A 121 -9.42 -13.41 4.90
C ASN A 121 -8.76 -12.09 4.44
N VAL A 122 -9.19 -10.96 5.04
CA VAL A 122 -8.65 -9.61 4.77
C VAL A 122 -7.94 -8.99 5.97
N LEU A 123 -7.97 -9.63 7.14
CA LEU A 123 -7.34 -9.12 8.37
C LEU A 123 -5.86 -8.77 8.18
N ASP A 124 -5.10 -9.64 7.53
CA ASP A 124 -3.67 -9.39 7.30
C ASP A 124 -3.44 -8.25 6.29
N ALA A 125 -4.32 -8.12 5.30
CA ALA A 125 -4.25 -7.06 4.30
C ALA A 125 -4.51 -5.66 4.90
N VAL A 126 -5.25 -5.58 5.99
CA VAL A 126 -5.51 -4.33 6.71
C VAL A 126 -4.48 -4.03 7.82
N GLY A 127 -3.41 -4.82 7.93
CA GLY A 127 -2.34 -4.62 8.94
C GLY A 127 -2.47 -5.47 10.20
N GLY A 128 -3.42 -6.41 10.23
CA GLY A 128 -3.59 -7.37 11.31
C GLY A 128 -4.36 -6.82 12.53
N ALA A 129 -4.60 -7.70 13.50
CA ALA A 129 -5.39 -7.37 14.69
C ALA A 129 -4.79 -6.22 15.52
N ALA A 130 -3.46 -6.09 15.54
CA ALA A 130 -2.78 -5.01 16.25
C ALA A 130 -3.11 -3.64 15.66
N PHE A 131 -3.14 -3.52 14.32
CA PHE A 131 -3.53 -2.28 13.65
C PHE A 131 -5.00 -1.94 13.92
N VAL A 132 -5.91 -2.90 13.78
CA VAL A 132 -7.34 -2.69 14.07
C VAL A 132 -7.55 -2.21 15.50
N THR A 133 -6.80 -2.79 16.45
CA THR A 133 -6.84 -2.37 17.86
C THR A 133 -6.33 -0.93 18.04
N SER A 134 -5.30 -0.52 17.30
CA SER A 134 -4.76 0.85 17.37
C SER A 134 -5.74 1.92 16.89
N LEU A 135 -6.74 1.57 16.07
CA LEU A 135 -7.78 2.53 15.66
C LEU A 135 -8.71 2.94 16.81
N TYR A 136 -8.67 2.22 17.94
CA TYR A 136 -9.48 2.54 19.13
C TYR A 136 -8.76 3.44 20.16
N THR A 137 -7.46 3.73 19.99
CA THR A 137 -6.60 4.31 21.04
C THR A 137 -5.53 5.23 20.45
#